data_AF-A0AAD9HW25-F1
#
_entry.id   AF-A0AAD9HW25-F1
#
_cell.length_a   1.000
_cell.length_b   1.000
_cell.length_c   1.000
_cell.angle_alpha   90.00
_cell.angle_beta   90.00
_cell.angle_gamma   90.00
#
_symmetry.space_group_name_H-M   'P 1'
#
loop_
_entity.id
_entity.type
_entity.pdbx_description
1 polymer ?
#
loop_
_entity_poly.entity_id
_entity_poly.type
_entity_poly.pdbx_seq_one_letter_code
_entity_poly.pdbx_strand_id
1 'polypeptide(L)'
;MPAAEIPKMIRIFRGRDPETPTRGNRNAPKYPRNQGEFKSALERDNNKCVITDTANPEVCHILPHAALEKPHRTDLVLHLLPMECMWGEERVRSLIPKLVGYRAHNTAAIHTVRNMICLSPQMQVWWTRGIFALEPLRVWSEPISGGTQSRQDRAAKKPKLEQEWSIELRFHWLRKTDVFTMSSPVNYSEDPITRMQELTGEDGGLIKAFNATTCRQVESGQIFTITACSRDELPDYDILLLQWDLLRIWRLAGGADPVTYPLEDPFSLLDDDNDTICSTRPGQYQYYLADHNAKMSLIPPVYALLEALGAADMAQASLWAALWAMPVNHVRRLHEQLYQGHVSFRMYGHLFKVNIDLPRLLKIFCTRDTSSESGTSDEVKSQAALQRDNQQCVLTGAPHPEVCHIFPFASLEYRAKLGSFLLSMEILWGRDRVDELIIKLTSPYHNIVDDLSNMVSLNQQMHSWWKRGYFALEPVGKPERTDQQPDQLSDQMSDTSSTASGASSPNKVVQEEWSIRLRLHWLRSTNIPNLKSLVNFSTNPISKFLTPDPERSAKAVMDQLTWRPIENGQVFTITADSYYKLPDYDILLLQWDLLRIWRLAGGADPAMYADDPHGSGDDWRQA
;
A
#
# COMPACT_ATOMS: atom_id res chain seq x y z
N MET A 1 20.02 -0.24 -39.18
CA MET A 1 20.96 -1.08 -38.38
C MET A 1 20.36 -1.23 -36.99
N PRO A 2 20.46 -2.39 -36.31
CA PRO A 2 19.75 -2.63 -35.04
C PRO A 2 20.01 -1.59 -33.93
N ALA A 3 21.24 -1.08 -33.83
CA ALA A 3 21.65 -0.13 -32.79
C ALA A 3 20.80 1.15 -32.72
N ALA A 4 20.21 1.60 -33.83
CA ALA A 4 19.35 2.79 -33.87
C ALA A 4 17.88 2.51 -33.53
N GLU A 5 17.48 1.23 -33.41
CA GLU A 5 16.09 0.83 -33.19
C GLU A 5 15.83 0.41 -31.74
N ILE A 6 16.82 -0.20 -31.08
CA ILE A 6 16.76 -0.63 -29.68
C ILE A 6 16.32 0.49 -28.72
N PRO A 7 16.86 1.73 -28.76
CA PRO A 7 16.41 2.80 -27.86
C PRO A 7 14.96 3.22 -28.08
N LYS A 8 14.49 3.17 -29.34
CA LYS A 8 13.08 3.46 -29.71
C LYS A 8 12.14 2.37 -29.19
N MET A 9 12.55 1.10 -29.30
CA MET A 9 11.83 -0.03 -28.71
C MET A 9 11.73 0.09 -27.20
N ILE A 10 12.81 0.48 -26.53
CA ILE A 10 12.81 0.73 -25.09
C ILE A 10 11.89 1.90 -24.74
N ARG A 11 11.89 3.00 -25.50
CA ARG A 11 10.92 4.09 -25.29
C ARG A 11 9.46 3.67 -25.46
N ILE A 12 9.12 2.90 -26.48
CA ILE A 12 7.76 2.36 -26.66
C ILE A 12 7.39 1.39 -25.52
N PHE A 13 8.36 0.59 -25.08
CA PHE A 13 8.20 -0.37 -23.99
C PHE A 13 8.12 0.30 -22.60
N ARG A 14 8.62 1.53 -22.44
CA ARG A 14 8.63 2.25 -21.15
C ARG A 14 7.58 3.36 -21.06
N GLY A 15 7.17 3.94 -22.19
CA GLY A 15 6.34 5.14 -22.24
C GLY A 15 7.15 6.43 -22.06
N ARG A 16 6.47 7.52 -21.71
CA ARG A 16 7.12 8.66 -21.05
C ARG A 16 7.11 8.37 -19.55
N ASP A 17 8.29 8.46 -18.92
CA ASP A 17 8.50 8.61 -17.48
C ASP A 17 7.98 7.48 -16.54
N PRO A 18 8.84 6.86 -15.70
CA PRO A 18 8.42 5.95 -14.64
C PRO A 18 8.05 6.63 -13.31
N GLU A 19 8.34 7.92 -13.11
CA GLU A 19 7.96 8.69 -11.91
C GLU A 19 6.46 8.98 -11.89
N THR A 20 5.87 9.43 -13.00
CA THR A 20 4.46 9.83 -13.04
C THR A 20 3.50 8.65 -12.86
N PRO A 21 2.78 8.53 -11.71
CA PRO A 21 1.71 7.57 -11.60
C PRO A 21 0.61 7.96 -12.58
N THR A 22 0.20 7.04 -13.47
CA THR A 22 -0.83 7.29 -14.50
C THR A 22 -2.25 7.54 -13.94
N ARG A 23 -2.40 7.75 -12.62
CA ARG A 23 -3.59 8.26 -11.93
C ARG A 23 -3.75 9.79 -12.11
N GLY A 24 -3.94 10.26 -13.35
CA GLY A 24 -4.22 11.68 -13.56
C GLY A 24 -4.63 12.11 -14.97
N ASN A 25 -4.08 11.48 -16.02
CA ASN A 25 -4.26 11.98 -17.39
C ASN A 25 -5.70 11.77 -17.91
N ARG A 26 -6.52 12.83 -17.82
CA ARG A 26 -7.92 12.88 -18.29
C ARG A 26 -8.07 12.64 -19.80
N ASN A 27 -6.99 12.81 -20.57
CA ASN A 27 -6.93 12.63 -22.02
C ASN A 27 -6.38 11.26 -22.46
N ALA A 28 -6.02 10.38 -21.52
CA ALA A 28 -5.66 9.00 -21.86
C ALA A 28 -6.87 8.31 -22.54
N PRO A 29 -6.72 7.72 -23.74
CA PRO A 29 -7.84 7.18 -24.48
C PRO A 29 -8.49 6.02 -23.72
N LYS A 30 -9.73 6.21 -23.27
CA LYS A 30 -10.53 5.23 -22.51
C LYS A 30 -11.00 4.07 -23.40
N TYR A 31 -10.07 3.27 -23.89
CA TYR A 31 -10.37 1.90 -24.30
C TYR A 31 -10.93 1.14 -23.08
N PRO A 32 -12.04 0.38 -23.23
CA PRO A 32 -12.59 -0.38 -22.12
C PRO A 32 -11.58 -1.47 -21.72
N ARG A 33 -11.02 -1.35 -20.50
CA ARG A 33 -10.22 -2.42 -19.89
C ARG A 33 -11.09 -3.68 -19.86
N ASN A 34 -10.65 -4.76 -20.51
CA ASN A 34 -11.44 -5.99 -20.57
C ASN A 34 -11.44 -6.65 -19.18
N GLN A 35 -12.48 -6.37 -18.39
CA GLN A 35 -12.61 -6.84 -17.01
C GLN A 35 -12.62 -8.37 -16.91
N GLY A 36 -13.00 -9.08 -17.97
CA GLY A 36 -12.88 -10.54 -18.06
C GLY A 36 -11.44 -11.01 -17.95
N GLU A 37 -10.54 -10.47 -18.78
CA GLU A 37 -9.11 -10.85 -18.79
C GLU A 37 -8.42 -10.52 -17.45
N PHE A 38 -8.74 -9.35 -16.88
CA PHE A 38 -8.24 -8.93 -15.57
C PHE A 38 -8.70 -9.90 -14.46
N LYS A 39 -9.95 -10.33 -14.51
CA LYS A 39 -10.48 -11.33 -13.58
C LYS A 39 -9.81 -12.69 -13.81
N SER A 40 -9.66 -13.14 -15.05
CA SER A 40 -8.99 -14.40 -15.39
C SER A 40 -7.53 -14.43 -14.89
N ALA A 41 -6.80 -13.33 -15.05
CA ALA A 41 -5.43 -13.19 -14.52
C ALA A 41 -5.40 -13.35 -13.00
N LEU A 42 -6.34 -12.71 -12.30
CA LEU A 42 -6.44 -12.75 -10.84
C LEU A 42 -6.87 -14.12 -10.31
N GLU A 43 -7.79 -14.82 -11.00
CA GLU A 43 -8.22 -16.18 -10.64
C GLU A 43 -7.09 -17.20 -10.88
N ARG A 44 -6.40 -17.13 -12.03
CA ARG A 44 -5.20 -17.93 -12.34
C ARG A 44 -4.08 -17.74 -11.33
N ASP A 45 -3.76 -16.50 -10.99
CA ASP A 45 -2.71 -16.16 -10.03
C ASP A 45 -3.19 -16.25 -8.56
N ASN A 46 -4.26 -17.02 -8.30
CA ASN A 46 -4.79 -17.35 -6.97
C ASN A 46 -5.10 -16.14 -6.07
N ASN A 47 -5.45 -14.99 -6.67
CA ASN A 47 -5.69 -13.69 -6.02
C ASN A 47 -4.49 -13.14 -5.22
N LYS A 48 -3.25 -13.50 -5.60
CA LYS A 48 -2.00 -13.12 -4.93
C LYS A 48 -0.94 -12.59 -5.91
N CYS A 49 0.14 -12.03 -5.37
CA CYS A 49 1.35 -11.80 -6.16
C CYS A 49 2.07 -13.13 -6.42
N VAL A 50 2.36 -13.45 -7.69
CA VAL A 50 3.04 -14.71 -8.08
C VAL A 50 4.49 -14.84 -7.57
N ILE A 51 5.10 -13.75 -7.10
CA ILE A 51 6.46 -13.69 -6.57
C ILE A 51 6.45 -13.68 -5.03
N THR A 52 5.72 -12.74 -4.45
CA THR A 52 5.73 -12.47 -3.00
C THR A 52 4.61 -13.17 -2.22
N ASP A 53 3.68 -13.85 -2.89
CA ASP A 53 2.51 -14.52 -2.27
C ASP A 53 1.61 -13.59 -1.41
N THR A 54 1.79 -12.27 -1.52
CA THR A 54 0.98 -11.25 -0.83
C THR A 54 -0.40 -11.10 -1.45
N ALA A 55 -1.43 -10.91 -0.62
CA ALA A 55 -2.80 -10.69 -1.06
C ALA A 55 -3.04 -9.24 -1.50
N ASN A 56 -4.11 -9.04 -2.28
CA ASN A 56 -4.44 -7.78 -2.99
C ASN A 56 -3.34 -7.36 -4.00
N PRO A 57 -2.98 -8.23 -4.97
CA PRO A 57 -2.09 -7.84 -6.05
C PRO A 57 -2.75 -6.84 -7.02
N GLU A 58 -1.93 -6.19 -7.84
CA GLU A 58 -2.35 -5.49 -9.05
C GLU A 58 -2.10 -6.38 -10.27
N VAL A 59 -3.08 -6.45 -11.17
CA VAL A 59 -2.94 -7.16 -12.46
C VAL A 59 -2.10 -6.29 -13.39
N CYS A 60 -0.84 -6.64 -13.53
CA CYS A 60 0.16 -5.91 -14.30
C CYS A 60 0.20 -6.42 -15.74
N HIS A 61 0.42 -5.52 -16.69
CA HIS A 61 0.75 -5.93 -18.06
C HIS A 61 2.24 -6.31 -18.17
N ILE A 62 2.57 -7.24 -19.07
CA ILE A 62 3.95 -7.65 -19.33
C ILE A 62 4.57 -6.71 -20.38
N LEU A 63 3.95 -6.59 -21.55
CA LEU A 63 4.12 -5.43 -22.44
C LEU A 63 3.10 -4.34 -22.03
N PRO A 64 3.55 -3.17 -21.54
CA PRO A 64 2.67 -2.19 -20.92
C PRO A 64 1.76 -1.46 -21.91
N HIS A 65 0.75 -0.79 -21.35
CA HIS A 65 -0.39 -0.24 -22.10
C HIS A 65 -0.01 0.68 -23.28
N ALA A 66 1.10 1.43 -23.19
CA ALA A 66 1.59 2.27 -24.27
C ALA A 66 1.86 1.47 -25.57
N ALA A 67 2.45 0.27 -25.44
CA ALA A 67 2.73 -0.63 -26.57
C ALA A 67 1.45 -1.31 -27.15
N LEU A 68 0.28 -1.12 -26.53
CA LEU A 68 -1.00 -1.62 -27.05
C LEU A 68 -1.66 -0.63 -28.02
N GLU A 69 -1.29 0.66 -27.94
CA GLU A 69 -1.84 1.72 -28.79
C GLU A 69 -1.45 1.53 -30.26
N LYS A 70 -2.33 1.92 -31.19
CA LYS A 70 -2.13 1.67 -32.62
C LYS A 70 -0.83 2.26 -33.24
N PRO A 71 -0.42 3.53 -32.98
CA PRO A 71 0.83 4.05 -33.53
C PRO A 71 2.03 3.29 -32.93
N HIS A 72 2.23 3.40 -31.61
CA HIS A 72 3.31 2.74 -30.86
C HIS A 72 3.47 1.24 -31.16
N ARG A 73 2.37 0.50 -31.37
CA ARG A 73 2.41 -0.92 -31.79
C ARG A 73 2.89 -1.12 -33.23
N THR A 74 2.53 -0.23 -34.14
CA THR A 74 3.01 -0.26 -35.54
C THR A 74 4.51 0.04 -35.55
N ASP A 75 4.93 1.06 -34.80
CA ASP A 75 6.33 1.45 -34.67
C ASP A 75 7.17 0.33 -34.03
N LEU A 76 6.67 -0.31 -32.96
CA LEU A 76 7.32 -1.47 -32.33
C LEU A 76 7.55 -2.62 -33.33
N VAL A 77 6.61 -2.87 -34.24
CA VAL A 77 6.76 -3.89 -35.30
C VAL A 77 7.78 -3.46 -36.36
N LEU A 78 7.82 -2.17 -36.74
CA LEU A 78 8.84 -1.63 -37.64
C LEU A 78 10.25 -1.74 -37.04
N HIS A 79 10.40 -1.49 -35.74
CA HIS A 79 11.68 -1.62 -35.03
C HIS A 79 12.06 -3.09 -34.74
N LEU A 80 11.08 -4.01 -34.65
CA LEU A 80 11.32 -5.45 -34.49
C LEU A 80 11.91 -6.11 -35.73
N LEU A 81 11.53 -5.70 -36.95
CA LEU A 81 12.00 -6.33 -38.19
C LEU A 81 13.54 -6.28 -38.35
N PRO A 82 14.24 -5.16 -38.10
CA PRO A 82 15.71 -5.14 -38.05
C PRO A 82 16.35 -6.07 -37.01
N MET A 83 15.61 -6.50 -35.97
CA MET A 83 16.14 -7.39 -34.93
C MET A 83 16.23 -8.86 -35.37
N GLU A 84 15.71 -9.24 -36.54
CA GLU A 84 15.85 -10.60 -37.09
C GLU A 84 17.33 -11.06 -37.13
N CYS A 85 18.26 -10.14 -37.39
CA CYS A 85 19.70 -10.42 -37.43
C CYS A 85 20.39 -10.53 -36.06
N MET A 86 19.71 -10.18 -34.96
CA MET A 86 20.23 -10.30 -33.57
C MET A 86 19.50 -11.36 -32.75
N TRP A 87 18.19 -11.52 -32.96
CA TRP A 87 17.33 -12.40 -32.17
C TRP A 87 16.84 -13.65 -32.91
N GLY A 88 17.14 -13.75 -34.21
CA GLY A 88 16.71 -14.85 -35.07
C GLY A 88 15.38 -14.55 -35.76
N GLU A 89 15.34 -14.86 -37.06
CA GLU A 89 14.21 -14.65 -37.95
C GLU A 89 12.92 -15.34 -37.46
N GLU A 90 13.03 -16.56 -36.94
CA GLU A 90 11.92 -17.34 -36.38
C GLU A 90 11.28 -16.66 -35.17
N ARG A 91 12.09 -16.13 -34.24
CA ARG A 91 11.62 -15.47 -33.01
C ARG A 91 10.88 -14.16 -33.30
N VAL A 92 11.34 -13.38 -34.27
CA VAL A 92 10.63 -12.16 -34.68
C VAL A 92 9.30 -12.52 -35.36
N ARG A 93 9.29 -13.56 -36.20
CA ARG A 93 8.07 -14.05 -36.87
C ARG A 93 7.04 -14.66 -35.92
N SER A 94 7.43 -15.34 -34.84
CA SER A 94 6.48 -15.88 -33.85
C SER A 94 5.83 -14.77 -33.00
N LEU A 95 6.58 -13.68 -32.77
CA LEU A 95 6.19 -12.56 -31.93
C LEU A 95 5.24 -11.58 -32.64
N ILE A 96 5.49 -11.17 -33.89
CA ILE A 96 4.68 -10.16 -34.60
C ILE A 96 3.16 -10.47 -34.60
N PRO A 97 2.69 -11.71 -34.89
CA PRO A 97 1.27 -12.06 -34.81
C PRO A 97 0.64 -11.87 -33.43
N LYS A 98 1.42 -12.05 -32.36
CA LYS A 98 0.97 -11.89 -30.96
C LYS A 98 0.78 -10.44 -30.57
N LEU A 99 1.48 -9.52 -31.23
CA LEU A 99 1.34 -8.07 -31.06
C LEU A 99 0.20 -7.49 -31.93
N VAL A 100 0.11 -7.91 -33.21
CA VAL A 100 -0.82 -7.26 -34.17
C VAL A 100 -2.17 -7.97 -34.28
N GLY A 101 -2.17 -9.32 -34.27
CA GLY A 101 -3.35 -10.14 -34.55
C GLY A 101 -3.73 -10.22 -36.04
N TYR A 102 -4.49 -11.25 -36.42
CA TYR A 102 -4.93 -11.47 -37.80
C TYR A 102 -6.38 -11.01 -38.03
N ARG A 103 -6.54 -9.70 -38.29
CA ARG A 103 -7.75 -8.98 -38.81
C ARG A 103 -9.11 -9.18 -38.09
N ALA A 104 -9.89 -8.10 -38.07
CA ALA A 104 -11.31 -7.98 -37.67
C ALA A 104 -11.68 -8.33 -36.21
N HIS A 105 -11.11 -9.38 -35.61
CA HIS A 105 -11.30 -9.71 -34.19
C HIS A 105 -9.99 -9.49 -33.43
N ASN A 106 -10.08 -9.02 -32.17
CA ASN A 106 -8.91 -8.61 -31.39
C ASN A 106 -8.21 -9.81 -30.71
N THR A 107 -7.68 -10.72 -31.52
CA THR A 107 -7.10 -12.01 -31.11
C THR A 107 -5.60 -11.97 -30.76
N ALA A 108 -4.99 -10.78 -30.75
CA ALA A 108 -3.58 -10.62 -30.41
C ALA A 108 -3.37 -10.82 -28.89
N ALA A 109 -2.43 -11.69 -28.51
CA ALA A 109 -2.19 -12.07 -27.11
C ALA A 109 -1.86 -10.88 -26.18
N ILE A 110 -1.40 -9.75 -26.72
CA ILE A 110 -1.21 -8.50 -25.97
C ILE A 110 -2.49 -7.93 -25.34
N HIS A 111 -3.69 -8.32 -25.83
CA HIS A 111 -4.99 -7.84 -25.33
C HIS A 111 -5.72 -8.85 -24.42
N THR A 112 -5.08 -9.99 -24.10
CA THR A 112 -5.66 -11.04 -23.25
C THR A 112 -4.87 -11.26 -21.97
N VAL A 113 -5.37 -12.14 -21.11
CA VAL A 113 -4.72 -12.66 -19.89
C VAL A 113 -3.27 -13.15 -20.11
N ARG A 114 -2.91 -13.50 -21.35
CA ARG A 114 -1.56 -13.89 -21.78
C ARG A 114 -0.53 -12.75 -21.72
N ASN A 115 -0.97 -11.51 -21.62
CA ASN A 115 -0.13 -10.34 -21.38
C ASN A 115 -0.26 -9.81 -19.93
N MET A 116 -0.82 -10.61 -19.01
CA MET A 116 -1.14 -10.17 -17.64
C MET A 116 -0.49 -11.07 -16.59
N ILE A 117 -0.03 -10.47 -15.48
CA ILE A 117 0.62 -11.13 -14.34
C ILE A 117 0.33 -10.37 -13.04
N CYS A 118 0.00 -11.08 -11.96
CA CYS A 118 -0.33 -10.45 -10.67
C CYS A 118 0.92 -10.18 -9.84
N LEU A 119 1.17 -8.90 -9.55
CA LEU A 119 2.27 -8.42 -8.72
C LEU A 119 1.75 -7.67 -7.50
N SER A 120 2.50 -7.59 -6.40
CA SER A 120 2.14 -6.68 -5.30
C SER A 120 2.31 -5.23 -5.76
N PRO A 121 1.65 -4.22 -5.16
CA PRO A 121 1.84 -2.82 -5.54
C PRO A 121 3.32 -2.38 -5.56
N GLN A 122 4.12 -2.83 -4.59
CA GLN A 122 5.57 -2.59 -4.58
C GLN A 122 6.28 -3.23 -5.78
N MET A 123 5.95 -4.49 -6.07
CA MET A 123 6.53 -5.22 -7.21
C MET A 123 6.03 -4.67 -8.55
N GLN A 124 4.82 -4.10 -8.63
CA GLN A 124 4.34 -3.38 -9.80
C GLN A 124 5.19 -2.14 -10.07
N VAL A 125 5.47 -1.32 -9.05
CA VAL A 125 6.37 -0.15 -9.19
C VAL A 125 7.77 -0.61 -9.59
N TRP A 126 8.34 -1.63 -8.95
CA TRP A 126 9.69 -2.11 -9.29
C TRP A 126 9.77 -2.79 -10.67
N TRP A 127 8.71 -3.43 -11.14
CA TRP A 127 8.56 -3.93 -12.52
C TRP A 127 8.51 -2.77 -13.51
N THR A 128 7.71 -1.74 -13.23
CA THR A 128 7.61 -0.52 -14.03
C THR A 128 8.87 0.35 -13.96
N ARG A 129 9.67 0.29 -12.88
CA ARG A 129 11.04 0.85 -12.80
C ARG A 129 12.12 -0.07 -13.38
N GLY A 130 11.78 -1.29 -13.82
CA GLY A 130 12.71 -2.26 -14.40
C GLY A 130 13.83 -2.72 -13.46
N ILE A 131 13.56 -2.67 -12.16
CA ILE A 131 14.45 -3.05 -11.05
C ILE A 131 14.62 -4.58 -10.96
N PHE A 132 13.66 -5.34 -11.49
CA PHE A 132 13.77 -6.78 -11.71
C PHE A 132 13.11 -7.17 -13.03
N ALA A 133 13.39 -8.39 -13.50
CA ALA A 133 12.70 -9.00 -14.63
C ALA A 133 12.51 -10.52 -14.42
N LEU A 134 11.69 -11.13 -15.28
CA LEU A 134 11.39 -12.57 -15.28
C LEU A 134 11.87 -13.22 -16.59
N GLU A 135 12.84 -14.12 -16.49
CA GLU A 135 13.35 -14.95 -17.59
C GLU A 135 12.44 -16.19 -17.75
N PRO A 136 11.71 -16.37 -18.87
CA PRO A 136 10.92 -17.57 -19.09
C PRO A 136 11.84 -18.75 -19.46
N LEU A 137 11.88 -19.80 -18.63
CA LEU A 137 12.94 -20.80 -18.71
C LEU A 137 12.78 -21.85 -19.81
N ARG A 138 11.55 -22.31 -20.04
CA ARG A 138 11.20 -23.17 -21.19
C ARG A 138 9.71 -23.28 -21.41
N VAL A 139 9.39 -23.86 -22.55
CA VAL A 139 8.06 -24.15 -23.07
C VAL A 139 7.39 -25.25 -22.24
N TRP A 140 6.10 -25.06 -21.95
CA TRP A 140 5.15 -25.91 -21.20
C TRP A 140 5.56 -27.38 -21.04
N SER A 141 5.68 -27.85 -19.79
CA SER A 141 5.86 -29.27 -19.50
C SER A 141 4.60 -30.07 -19.80
N GLU A 142 4.75 -31.28 -20.36
CA GLU A 142 3.67 -32.24 -20.55
C GLU A 142 2.98 -32.62 -19.22
N PRO A 143 1.68 -33.00 -19.25
CA PRO A 143 0.86 -33.10 -18.04
C PRO A 143 1.41 -34.07 -16.98
N ILE A 144 1.41 -33.60 -15.73
CA ILE A 144 1.98 -34.28 -14.56
C ILE A 144 1.32 -35.65 -14.38
N SER A 145 2.04 -36.70 -14.77
CA SER A 145 1.55 -38.09 -14.75
C SER A 145 1.71 -38.74 -13.37
N GLY A 146 1.16 -38.09 -12.33
CA GLY A 146 1.28 -38.44 -10.91
C GLY A 146 0.50 -39.69 -10.47
N GLY A 147 0.73 -40.83 -11.12
CA GLY A 147 0.01 -42.08 -10.87
C GLY A 147 0.82 -43.13 -10.10
N THR A 148 0.84 -43.09 -8.77
CA THR A 148 1.24 -44.26 -7.96
C THR A 148 0.29 -45.42 -8.25
N GLN A 149 0.82 -46.52 -8.78
CA GLN A 149 0.03 -47.67 -9.22
C GLN A 149 -0.53 -48.48 -8.04
N SER A 150 -1.67 -48.04 -7.52
CA SER A 150 -2.58 -48.94 -6.79
C SER A 150 -3.13 -50.00 -7.74
N ARG A 151 -3.52 -51.16 -7.20
CA ARG A 151 -3.92 -52.32 -8.01
C ARG A 151 -5.20 -52.06 -8.80
N GLN A 152 -5.29 -52.71 -9.97
CA GLN A 152 -6.44 -52.64 -10.85
C GLN A 152 -7.67 -53.32 -10.23
N ASP A 153 -8.76 -52.58 -10.09
CA ASP A 153 -10.10 -53.14 -10.24
C ASP A 153 -10.68 -52.71 -11.60
N ARG A 154 -11.41 -53.62 -12.24
CA ARG A 154 -11.99 -53.40 -13.57
C ARG A 154 -13.40 -52.81 -13.45
N ALA A 155 -13.81 -52.05 -14.47
CA ALA A 155 -15.12 -51.39 -14.60
C ALA A 155 -15.35 -50.09 -13.79
N ALA A 156 -14.41 -49.14 -13.88
CA ALA A 156 -14.71 -47.72 -13.73
C ALA A 156 -14.46 -46.97 -15.05
N LYS A 157 -15.16 -45.84 -15.28
CA LYS A 157 -14.81 -44.91 -16.38
C LYS A 157 -13.37 -44.42 -16.15
N LYS A 158 -12.56 -44.29 -17.22
CA LYS A 158 -11.24 -43.65 -17.12
C LYS A 158 -11.39 -42.28 -16.41
N PRO A 159 -10.62 -41.99 -15.35
CA PRO A 159 -10.54 -40.64 -14.82
C PRO A 159 -10.14 -39.70 -15.95
N LYS A 160 -10.84 -38.58 -16.06
CA LYS A 160 -10.44 -37.49 -16.95
C LYS A 160 -9.28 -36.80 -16.24
N LEU A 161 -8.04 -37.13 -16.59
CA LEU A 161 -6.89 -36.34 -16.11
C LEU A 161 -7.07 -34.92 -16.62
N GLU A 162 -7.21 -33.98 -15.68
CA GLU A 162 -7.22 -32.57 -15.98
C GLU A 162 -5.77 -32.18 -16.30
N GLN A 163 -5.55 -31.62 -17.49
CA GLN A 163 -4.22 -31.28 -17.98
C GLN A 163 -3.85 -29.91 -17.44
N GLU A 164 -3.17 -29.89 -16.29
CA GLU A 164 -2.58 -28.67 -15.76
C GLU A 164 -1.40 -28.23 -16.66
N TRP A 165 -1.48 -27.00 -17.16
CA TRP A 165 -0.42 -26.35 -17.93
C TRP A 165 0.43 -25.49 -17.00
N SER A 166 1.73 -25.39 -17.24
CA SER A 166 2.66 -24.61 -16.42
C SER A 166 3.61 -23.75 -17.27
N ILE A 167 4.12 -22.67 -16.66
CA ILE A 167 5.28 -21.92 -17.14
C ILE A 167 6.21 -21.59 -15.95
N GLU A 168 7.52 -21.79 -16.16
CA GLU A 168 8.56 -21.48 -15.18
C GLU A 168 9.26 -20.17 -15.52
N LEU A 169 9.29 -19.26 -14.55
CA LEU A 169 9.86 -17.92 -14.65
C LEU A 169 11.00 -17.79 -13.63
N ARG A 170 12.24 -17.58 -14.08
CA ARG A 170 13.37 -17.26 -13.19
C ARG A 170 13.40 -15.77 -12.91
N PHE A 171 13.38 -15.43 -11.65
CA PHE A 171 13.48 -14.07 -11.16
C PHE A 171 14.93 -13.56 -11.19
N HIS A 172 15.12 -12.31 -11.61
CA HIS A 172 16.41 -11.63 -11.54
C HIS A 172 16.25 -10.18 -11.12
N TRP A 173 16.93 -9.78 -10.05
CA TRP A 173 17.20 -8.37 -9.77
C TRP A 173 18.16 -7.80 -10.83
N LEU A 174 17.84 -6.62 -11.38
CA LEU A 174 18.60 -5.97 -12.44
C LEU A 174 19.34 -4.73 -11.92
N ARG A 175 20.63 -4.89 -11.60
CA ARG A 175 21.55 -3.77 -11.35
C ARG A 175 21.68 -2.89 -12.60
N LYS A 176 21.79 -1.57 -12.42
CA LYS A 176 22.18 -0.65 -13.51
C LYS A 176 23.70 -0.55 -13.63
N THR A 177 24.21 -0.29 -14.83
CA THR A 177 25.62 0.10 -15.03
C THR A 177 25.82 1.60 -14.79
N ASP A 178 27.07 2.06 -14.76
CA ASP A 178 27.44 3.48 -14.75
C ASP A 178 27.30 4.19 -16.12
N VAL A 179 26.78 3.51 -17.15
CA VAL A 179 26.69 4.01 -18.53
C VAL A 179 25.58 5.05 -18.65
N PHE A 180 25.95 6.31 -18.87
CA PHE A 180 25.01 7.44 -18.84
C PHE A 180 23.84 7.37 -19.83
N THR A 181 24.04 6.84 -21.05
CA THR A 181 22.97 6.63 -22.04
C THR A 181 23.24 5.45 -22.97
N MET A 182 22.19 4.93 -23.62
CA MET A 182 22.29 3.93 -24.70
C MET A 182 23.10 4.39 -25.92
N SER A 183 23.33 5.70 -26.06
CA SER A 183 24.13 6.31 -27.13
C SER A 183 25.55 6.68 -26.67
N SER A 184 25.91 6.39 -25.41
CA SER A 184 27.25 6.63 -24.89
C SER A 184 28.26 5.68 -25.55
N PRO A 185 29.45 6.16 -25.96
CA PRO A 185 30.50 5.30 -26.47
C PRO A 185 31.04 4.42 -25.33
N VAL A 186 30.96 3.10 -25.50
CA VAL A 186 31.46 2.10 -24.53
C VAL A 186 32.56 1.26 -25.15
N ASN A 187 33.51 0.83 -24.32
CA ASN A 187 34.59 -0.07 -24.71
C ASN A 187 34.08 -1.53 -24.70
N TYR A 188 33.91 -2.15 -25.87
CA TYR A 188 33.45 -3.54 -25.99
C TYR A 188 34.41 -4.60 -25.41
N SER A 189 35.58 -4.21 -24.90
CA SER A 189 36.51 -5.09 -24.17
C SER A 189 36.43 -4.97 -22.64
N GLU A 190 35.59 -4.09 -22.09
CA GLU A 190 35.34 -4.01 -20.65
C GLU A 190 34.27 -5.01 -20.21
N ASP A 191 34.48 -5.67 -19.06
CA ASP A 191 33.48 -6.55 -18.45
C ASP A 191 32.38 -5.69 -17.82
N PRO A 192 31.10 -5.77 -18.27
CA PRO A 192 30.01 -4.97 -17.73
C PRO A 192 29.76 -5.23 -16.24
N ILE A 193 30.20 -6.36 -15.66
CA ILE A 193 30.11 -6.62 -14.21
C ILE A 193 30.90 -5.58 -13.41
N THR A 194 32.04 -5.10 -13.94
CA THR A 194 32.88 -4.08 -13.27
C THR A 194 32.22 -2.69 -13.21
N ARG A 195 31.21 -2.47 -14.06
CA ARG A 195 30.42 -1.23 -14.15
C ARG A 195 29.08 -1.30 -13.40
N MET A 196 28.73 -2.45 -12.81
CA MET A 196 27.44 -2.63 -12.11
C MET A 196 27.41 -1.90 -10.77
N GLN A 197 26.48 -0.95 -10.65
CA GLN A 197 26.16 -0.28 -9.38
C GLN A 197 25.44 -1.25 -8.42
N GLU A 198 25.41 -0.95 -7.12
CA GLU A 198 24.62 -1.71 -6.16
C GLU A 198 23.11 -1.56 -6.41
N LEU A 199 22.29 -2.46 -5.86
CA LEU A 199 20.84 -2.43 -6.00
C LEU A 199 20.17 -1.77 -4.79
N THR A 200 20.42 -0.48 -4.63
CA THR A 200 19.65 0.42 -3.78
C THR A 200 18.61 1.16 -4.63
N GLY A 201 17.68 1.88 -3.99
CA GLY A 201 17.13 3.07 -4.63
C GLY A 201 18.24 4.08 -4.89
N GLU A 202 18.01 5.09 -5.71
CA GLU A 202 18.79 6.33 -5.69
C GLU A 202 19.03 6.77 -4.22
N ASP A 203 17.97 6.65 -3.42
CA ASP A 203 17.84 6.74 -1.97
C ASP A 203 19.06 6.31 -1.12
N GLY A 204 19.64 5.16 -1.46
CA GLY A 204 20.43 4.30 -0.55
C GLY A 204 19.58 3.21 0.12
N GLY A 205 18.25 3.32 0.07
CA GLY A 205 17.28 2.36 0.59
C GLY A 205 17.32 1.00 -0.11
N LEU A 206 16.87 -0.04 0.62
CA LEU A 206 17.14 -1.42 0.27
C LEU A 206 16.06 -2.05 -0.63
N ILE A 207 16.37 -2.23 -1.91
CA ILE A 207 15.47 -2.92 -2.86
C ILE A 207 15.44 -4.43 -2.56
N LYS A 208 14.48 -4.86 -1.72
CA LYS A 208 14.36 -6.25 -1.26
C LYS A 208 12.91 -6.68 -1.12
N ALA A 209 12.51 -7.67 -1.91
CA ALA A 209 11.23 -8.36 -1.78
C ALA A 209 11.35 -9.62 -0.93
N PHE A 210 10.24 -10.03 -0.31
CA PHE A 210 10.13 -11.24 0.49
C PHE A 210 8.84 -11.98 0.15
N ASN A 211 8.86 -13.30 0.24
CA ASN A 211 7.69 -14.14 0.04
C ASN A 211 6.94 -14.33 1.37
N ALA A 212 5.69 -13.84 1.44
CA ALA A 212 4.91 -13.72 2.66
C ALA A 212 4.65 -15.06 3.37
N THR A 213 4.38 -16.13 2.61
CA THR A 213 4.12 -17.46 3.18
C THR A 213 5.38 -18.13 3.72
N THR A 214 6.56 -17.92 3.10
CA THR A 214 7.82 -18.54 3.54
C THR A 214 8.68 -17.65 4.43
N CYS A 215 8.36 -16.35 4.51
CA CYS A 215 9.18 -15.28 5.11
C CYS A 215 10.64 -15.20 4.58
N ARG A 216 10.92 -15.74 3.39
CA ARG A 216 12.25 -15.71 2.75
C ARG A 216 12.39 -14.52 1.82
N GLN A 217 13.62 -14.00 1.69
CA GLN A 217 13.95 -13.02 0.65
C GLN A 217 13.77 -13.63 -0.74
N VAL A 218 13.36 -12.81 -1.71
CA VAL A 218 13.37 -13.17 -3.13
C VAL A 218 14.77 -12.92 -3.69
N GLU A 219 15.40 -13.95 -4.24
CA GLU A 219 16.78 -13.92 -4.73
C GLU A 219 16.86 -14.10 -6.24
N SER A 220 17.88 -13.49 -6.89
CA SER A 220 18.16 -13.73 -8.30
C SER A 220 18.50 -15.20 -8.54
N GLY A 221 17.86 -15.82 -9.52
CA GLY A 221 17.95 -17.25 -9.77
C GLY A 221 16.78 -18.08 -9.23
N GLN A 222 15.94 -17.52 -8.34
CA GLN A 222 14.74 -18.19 -7.84
C GLN A 222 13.74 -18.43 -8.98
N ILE A 223 13.16 -19.63 -9.03
CA ILE A 223 12.16 -20.01 -10.03
C ILE A 223 10.76 -19.92 -9.41
N PHE A 224 9.83 -19.32 -10.16
CA PHE A 224 8.41 -19.24 -9.85
C PHE A 224 7.61 -19.94 -10.94
N THR A 225 6.66 -20.79 -10.56
CA THR A 225 5.82 -21.53 -11.49
C THR A 225 4.40 -20.98 -11.43
N ILE A 226 3.84 -20.61 -12.59
CA ILE A 226 2.42 -20.26 -12.73
C ILE A 226 1.75 -21.43 -13.44
N THR A 227 0.62 -21.90 -12.93
CA THR A 227 -0.17 -22.98 -13.54
C THR A 227 -1.57 -22.52 -13.94
N ALA A 228 -2.20 -23.24 -14.88
CA ALA A 228 -3.53 -22.94 -15.40
C ALA A 228 -4.22 -24.17 -16.01
N CYS A 229 -5.52 -24.05 -16.27
CA CYS A 229 -6.34 -25.10 -16.88
C CYS A 229 -6.14 -25.19 -18.41
N SER A 230 -5.66 -24.12 -19.04
CA SER A 230 -5.31 -24.12 -20.46
C SER A 230 -4.06 -23.32 -20.78
N ARG A 231 -3.45 -23.63 -21.93
CA ARG A 231 -2.31 -22.90 -22.48
C ARG A 231 -2.59 -21.41 -22.71
N ASP A 232 -3.83 -21.05 -23.01
CA ASP A 232 -4.22 -19.68 -23.35
C ASP A 232 -4.50 -18.78 -22.14
N GLU A 233 -4.47 -19.35 -20.92
CA GLU A 233 -4.58 -18.60 -19.65
C GLU A 233 -3.23 -18.08 -19.13
N LEU A 234 -2.12 -18.78 -19.39
CA LEU A 234 -0.80 -18.40 -18.85
C LEU A 234 -0.14 -17.24 -19.64
N PRO A 235 0.81 -16.52 -19.01
CA PRO A 235 1.66 -15.56 -19.69
C PRO A 235 2.32 -16.10 -20.97
N ASP A 236 2.32 -15.33 -22.06
CA ASP A 236 2.95 -15.76 -23.29
C ASP A 236 4.48 -15.65 -23.22
N TYR A 237 5.14 -16.78 -23.51
CA TYR A 237 6.59 -16.93 -23.51
C TYR A 237 7.33 -15.90 -24.36
N ASP A 238 6.85 -15.55 -25.57
CA ASP A 238 7.57 -14.61 -26.45
C ASP A 238 7.39 -13.16 -25.97
N ILE A 239 6.24 -12.85 -25.36
CA ILE A 239 5.96 -11.54 -24.74
C ILE A 239 6.87 -11.34 -23.53
N LEU A 240 6.99 -12.34 -22.66
CA LEU A 240 7.94 -12.35 -21.55
C LEU A 240 9.40 -12.27 -22.03
N LEU A 241 9.78 -13.04 -23.06
CA LEU A 241 11.15 -13.08 -23.54
C LEU A 241 11.57 -11.76 -24.23
N LEU A 242 10.66 -11.08 -24.94
CA LEU A 242 10.88 -9.70 -25.40
C LEU A 242 11.11 -8.75 -24.22
N GLN A 243 10.25 -8.83 -23.20
CA GLN A 243 10.32 -7.95 -22.03
C GLN A 243 11.64 -8.12 -21.25
N TRP A 244 12.02 -9.37 -21.00
CA TRP A 244 13.27 -9.80 -20.38
C TRP A 244 14.50 -9.18 -21.07
N ASP A 245 14.59 -9.30 -22.39
CA ASP A 245 15.73 -8.77 -23.14
C ASP A 245 15.72 -7.23 -23.16
N LEU A 246 14.58 -6.58 -23.35
CA LEU A 246 14.50 -5.10 -23.34
C LEU A 246 14.90 -4.51 -21.98
N LEU A 247 14.42 -5.09 -20.87
CA LEU A 247 14.78 -4.64 -19.51
C LEU A 247 16.28 -4.83 -19.21
N ARG A 248 16.87 -5.95 -19.64
CA ARG A 248 18.32 -6.19 -19.49
C ARG A 248 19.16 -5.23 -20.31
N ILE A 249 18.83 -5.06 -21.58
CA ILE A 249 19.55 -4.16 -22.50
C ILE A 249 19.49 -2.72 -21.99
N TRP A 250 18.33 -2.29 -21.47
CA TRP A 250 18.16 -0.98 -20.85
C TRP A 250 19.02 -0.81 -19.58
N ARG A 251 19.00 -1.75 -18.63
CA ARG A 251 19.80 -1.67 -17.39
C ARG A 251 21.32 -1.83 -17.62
N LEU A 252 21.73 -2.57 -18.65
CA LEU A 252 23.12 -2.64 -19.11
C LEU A 252 23.62 -1.32 -19.74
N ALA A 253 22.72 -0.43 -20.14
CA ALA A 253 22.98 0.94 -20.56
C ALA A 253 22.49 1.96 -19.50
N GLY A 254 22.83 1.68 -18.23
CA GLY A 254 22.54 2.51 -17.05
C GLY A 254 21.08 2.61 -16.61
N GLY A 255 20.13 2.09 -17.38
CA GLY A 255 18.71 2.38 -17.15
C GLY A 255 18.35 3.85 -17.42
N ALA A 256 19.10 4.52 -18.31
CA ALA A 256 18.89 5.92 -18.65
C ALA A 256 17.45 6.23 -19.09
N ASP A 257 16.96 7.44 -18.76
CA ASP A 257 15.58 7.85 -18.99
C ASP A 257 15.14 7.62 -20.46
N PRO A 258 14.05 6.85 -20.71
CA PRO A 258 13.42 6.74 -22.02
C PRO A 258 13.04 8.06 -22.70
N VAL A 259 12.84 9.17 -21.95
CA VAL A 259 12.60 10.50 -22.54
C VAL A 259 13.83 11.01 -23.31
N THR A 260 15.05 10.60 -22.95
CA THR A 260 16.34 10.96 -23.60
C THR A 260 16.43 10.56 -25.09
N TYR A 261 15.57 9.66 -25.58
CA TYR A 261 15.57 9.20 -26.98
C TYR A 261 14.35 9.75 -27.75
N PRO A 262 14.33 11.05 -28.13
CA PRO A 262 13.15 11.69 -28.70
C PRO A 262 12.69 11.02 -30.00
N LEU A 263 11.36 11.03 -30.19
CA LEU A 263 10.67 10.65 -31.44
C LEU A 263 10.22 11.92 -32.20
N GLU A 264 10.90 13.06 -31.96
CA GLU A 264 10.41 14.44 -32.07
C GLU A 264 9.30 14.76 -31.02
N ASP A 265 9.31 15.89 -30.30
CA ASP A 265 10.42 16.82 -30.02
C ASP A 265 10.45 17.22 -28.50
N PRO A 266 10.42 18.48 -27.97
CA PRO A 266 11.17 18.78 -26.73
C PRO A 266 10.33 19.25 -25.50
N PHE A 267 11.05 19.57 -24.40
CA PHE A 267 10.60 20.01 -23.04
C PHE A 267 9.94 18.89 -22.17
N SER A 268 10.15 18.78 -20.84
CA SER A 268 10.88 19.60 -19.82
C SER A 268 11.70 18.75 -18.79
N LEU A 269 11.87 19.20 -17.53
CA LEU A 269 12.98 18.92 -16.57
C LEU A 269 12.50 18.93 -15.08
N LEU A 270 13.13 18.45 -13.99
CA LEU A 270 14.30 17.55 -13.68
C LEU A 270 14.30 17.17 -12.13
N ASP A 271 14.52 15.88 -11.81
CA ASP A 271 15.42 15.18 -10.83
C ASP A 271 15.53 15.42 -9.26
N ASP A 272 15.72 14.29 -8.54
CA ASP A 272 16.53 13.88 -7.32
C ASP A 272 16.26 14.25 -5.80
N ASP A 273 15.74 13.29 -4.98
CA ASP A 273 16.35 12.21 -4.10
C ASP A 273 17.29 12.42 -2.84
N ASN A 274 17.40 11.40 -1.93
CA ASN A 274 18.25 11.32 -0.68
C ASN A 274 17.73 10.62 0.66
N ASP A 275 18.19 9.42 1.13
CA ASP A 275 17.81 8.72 2.44
C ASP A 275 18.87 8.92 3.61
N THR A 276 19.02 8.25 4.80
CA THR A 276 19.00 6.83 5.34
C THR A 276 19.12 6.80 6.92
N ILE A 277 19.12 5.76 7.81
CA ILE A 277 18.62 4.34 8.04
C ILE A 277 18.97 3.88 9.52
N CYS A 278 18.19 2.96 10.19
CA CYS A 278 18.62 1.75 11.01
C CYS A 278 18.04 1.42 12.44
N SER A 279 17.84 0.11 12.74
CA SER A 279 18.05 -0.66 14.03
C SER A 279 17.11 -0.53 15.29
N THR A 280 17.01 -1.47 16.29
CA THR A 280 16.83 -2.97 16.38
C THR A 280 16.44 -3.45 17.84
N ARG A 281 15.90 -4.70 17.97
CA ARG A 281 15.85 -5.65 19.15
C ARG A 281 14.74 -5.49 20.26
N PRO A 282 14.32 -6.60 20.97
CA PRO A 282 12.89 -6.98 20.99
C PRO A 282 12.20 -7.34 22.35
N GLY A 283 10.86 -7.51 22.32
CA GLY A 283 10.04 -8.18 23.37
C GLY A 283 8.57 -8.41 22.96
N GLN A 284 7.95 -9.54 23.33
CA GLN A 284 6.61 -9.99 22.85
C GLN A 284 5.43 -9.45 23.70
N TYR A 285 4.33 -8.98 23.07
CA TYR A 285 2.97 -8.98 23.63
C TYR A 285 1.89 -9.04 22.52
N GLN A 286 0.64 -9.40 22.86
CA GLN A 286 -0.36 -9.88 21.88
C GLN A 286 -1.75 -9.20 22.03
N TYR A 287 -2.29 -8.74 20.90
CA TYR A 287 -3.64 -8.15 20.67
C TYR A 287 -3.88 -6.68 21.09
N TYR A 288 -4.70 -5.98 20.29
CA TYR A 288 -5.10 -4.57 20.45
C TYR A 288 -6.41 -4.34 21.24
N LEU A 289 -7.00 -5.40 21.81
CA LEU A 289 -8.20 -5.32 22.64
C LEU A 289 -7.83 -4.93 24.08
N ALA A 290 -7.37 -3.69 24.24
CA ALA A 290 -7.06 -3.14 25.56
C ALA A 290 -8.26 -3.22 26.51
N ASP A 291 -7.99 -3.63 27.75
CA ASP A 291 -8.95 -3.84 28.85
C ASP A 291 -10.03 -4.90 28.58
N HIS A 292 -9.77 -5.89 27.71
CA HIS A 292 -10.77 -6.89 27.26
C HIS A 292 -11.68 -7.44 28.36
N ASN A 293 -11.11 -7.98 29.44
CA ASN A 293 -11.86 -8.59 30.53
C ASN A 293 -12.73 -7.57 31.30
N ALA A 294 -12.26 -6.34 31.47
CA ALA A 294 -13.04 -5.28 32.10
C ALA A 294 -14.17 -4.78 31.19
N LYS A 295 -13.91 -4.65 29.88
CA LYS A 295 -14.93 -4.33 28.87
C LYS A 295 -16.02 -5.40 28.77
N MET A 296 -15.66 -6.68 28.83
CA MET A 296 -16.63 -7.80 28.94
C MET A 296 -17.56 -7.68 30.16
N SER A 297 -17.16 -6.97 31.23
CA SER A 297 -18.00 -6.75 32.42
C SER A 297 -18.86 -5.46 32.36
N LEU A 298 -18.45 -4.47 31.55
CA LEU A 298 -19.10 -3.14 31.50
C LEU A 298 -20.01 -2.95 30.28
N ILE A 299 -19.69 -3.58 29.15
CA ILE A 299 -20.43 -3.44 27.89
C ILE A 299 -21.81 -4.16 27.90
N PRO A 300 -21.97 -5.37 28.48
CA PRO A 300 -23.29 -6.02 28.54
C PRO A 300 -24.33 -5.27 29.40
N PRO A 301 -24.00 -4.72 30.59
CA PRO A 301 -24.92 -3.88 31.36
C PRO A 301 -25.43 -2.64 30.60
N VAL A 302 -24.59 -1.99 29.76
CA VAL A 302 -25.02 -0.87 28.91
C VAL A 302 -26.14 -1.30 27.95
N TYR A 303 -26.07 -2.51 27.40
CA TYR A 303 -27.11 -3.05 26.51
C TYR A 303 -28.38 -3.45 27.27
N ALA A 304 -28.27 -4.07 28.45
CA ALA A 304 -29.43 -4.36 29.29
C ALA A 304 -30.19 -3.08 29.71
N LEU A 305 -29.47 -1.97 29.92
CA LEU A 305 -30.08 -0.66 30.15
C LEU A 305 -30.79 -0.12 28.89
N LEU A 306 -30.22 -0.29 27.69
CA LEU A 306 -30.88 0.08 26.43
C LEU A 306 -32.14 -0.76 26.14
N GLU A 307 -32.10 -2.08 26.40
CA GLU A 307 -33.27 -2.96 26.27
C GLU A 307 -34.39 -2.55 27.25
N ALA A 308 -34.04 -2.23 28.51
CA ALA A 308 -35.00 -1.75 29.51
C ALA A 308 -35.66 -0.40 29.16
N LEU A 309 -35.05 0.37 28.24
CA LEU A 309 -35.58 1.62 27.71
C LEU A 309 -36.37 1.44 26.39
N GLY A 310 -36.49 0.19 25.90
CA GLY A 310 -37.10 -0.12 24.60
C GLY A 310 -36.21 0.21 23.38
N ALA A 311 -34.95 0.60 23.60
CA ALA A 311 -34.02 1.10 22.58
C ALA A 311 -33.14 -0.01 21.97
N ALA A 312 -33.68 -1.22 21.80
CA ALA A 312 -32.93 -2.39 21.32
C ALA A 312 -32.45 -2.25 19.86
N ASP A 313 -33.09 -1.38 19.06
CA ASP A 313 -32.69 -0.98 17.71
C ASP A 313 -31.38 -0.17 17.68
N MET A 314 -30.97 0.42 18.82
CA MET A 314 -29.68 1.10 18.97
C MET A 314 -28.49 0.14 19.09
N ALA A 315 -28.72 -1.16 19.25
CA ALA A 315 -27.67 -2.16 19.41
C ALA A 315 -26.98 -2.53 18.08
N GLN A 316 -26.54 -1.50 17.34
CA GLN A 316 -25.87 -1.64 16.06
C GLN A 316 -24.37 -1.83 16.23
N ALA A 317 -23.74 -2.44 15.23
CA ALA A 317 -22.31 -2.73 15.21
C ALA A 317 -21.45 -1.47 15.32
N SER A 318 -21.93 -0.30 14.90
CA SER A 318 -21.33 1.02 15.12
C SER A 318 -21.15 1.34 16.60
N LEU A 319 -22.23 1.41 17.39
CA LEU A 319 -22.14 1.67 18.83
C LEU A 319 -21.39 0.54 19.56
N TRP A 320 -21.60 -0.73 19.20
CA TRP A 320 -20.85 -1.86 19.78
C TRP A 320 -19.34 -1.72 19.56
N ALA A 321 -18.90 -1.49 18.33
CA ALA A 321 -17.49 -1.35 17.99
C ALA A 321 -16.87 -0.09 18.62
N ALA A 322 -17.64 1.00 18.72
CA ALA A 322 -17.23 2.21 19.42
C ALA A 322 -16.95 1.94 20.92
N LEU A 323 -17.86 1.26 21.63
CA LEU A 323 -17.66 0.86 23.03
C LEU A 323 -16.41 -0.02 23.23
N TRP A 324 -16.08 -0.86 22.25
CA TRP A 324 -14.86 -1.68 22.28
C TRP A 324 -13.58 -0.87 21.99
N ALA A 325 -13.63 0.15 21.15
CA ALA A 325 -12.50 1.05 20.87
C ALA A 325 -12.23 2.06 22.00
N MET A 326 -13.27 2.54 22.69
CA MET A 326 -13.19 3.50 23.80
C MET A 326 -12.24 3.04 24.93
N PRO A 327 -11.64 3.98 25.68
CA PRO A 327 -10.97 3.68 26.95
C PRO A 327 -11.94 3.07 27.96
N VAL A 328 -11.52 2.08 28.76
CA VAL A 328 -12.41 1.42 29.74
C VAL A 328 -13.05 2.38 30.74
N ASN A 329 -12.34 3.46 31.09
CA ASN A 329 -12.84 4.51 31.98
C ASN A 329 -13.96 5.35 31.34
N HIS A 330 -14.01 5.45 30.00
CA HIS A 330 -15.11 6.12 29.30
C HIS A 330 -16.36 5.22 29.28
N VAL A 331 -16.19 3.92 29.00
CA VAL A 331 -17.27 2.93 29.08
C VAL A 331 -17.86 2.87 30.49
N ARG A 332 -17.03 2.92 31.54
CA ARG A 332 -17.49 2.98 32.93
C ARG A 332 -18.30 4.25 33.23
N ARG A 333 -17.80 5.44 32.85
CA ARG A 333 -18.53 6.70 33.02
C ARG A 333 -19.88 6.70 32.29
N LEU A 334 -19.94 6.16 31.07
CA LEU A 334 -21.19 6.02 30.31
C LEU A 334 -22.17 5.06 31.02
N HIS A 335 -21.70 3.91 31.50
CA HIS A 335 -22.52 2.99 32.30
C HIS A 335 -23.05 3.65 33.58
N GLU A 336 -22.21 4.38 34.31
CA GLU A 336 -22.60 5.14 35.52
C GLU A 336 -23.66 6.20 35.20
N GLN A 337 -23.51 6.96 34.12
CA GLN A 337 -24.50 7.96 33.67
C GLN A 337 -25.85 7.33 33.27
N LEU A 338 -25.83 6.20 32.58
CA LEU A 338 -27.05 5.45 32.24
C LEU A 338 -27.72 4.86 33.49
N TYR A 339 -26.94 4.35 34.44
CA TYR A 339 -27.44 3.75 35.68
C TYR A 339 -28.02 4.78 36.66
N GLN A 340 -27.41 5.98 36.77
CA GLN A 340 -27.81 7.05 37.69
C GLN A 340 -29.12 7.78 37.31
N GLY A 341 -29.89 7.27 36.34
CA GLY A 341 -31.13 7.91 35.90
C GLY A 341 -30.91 9.19 35.06
N HIS A 342 -29.68 9.52 34.67
CA HIS A 342 -29.39 10.59 33.72
C HIS A 342 -29.78 10.26 32.26
N VAL A 343 -30.54 9.16 32.06
CA VAL A 343 -31.28 8.83 30.83
C VAL A 343 -32.44 9.81 30.61
N SER A 344 -32.08 11.06 30.41
CA SER A 344 -32.95 12.02 29.71
C SER A 344 -33.04 11.64 28.23
N PHE A 345 -34.12 12.06 27.58
CA PHE A 345 -34.31 11.99 26.12
C PHE A 345 -33.08 12.50 25.32
N ARG A 346 -32.30 13.43 25.90
CA ARG A 346 -31.04 13.93 25.35
C ARG A 346 -29.95 12.85 25.23
N MET A 347 -29.81 11.97 26.23
CA MET A 347 -28.78 10.90 26.20
C MET A 347 -29.11 9.85 25.12
N TYR A 348 -30.39 9.46 25.04
CA TYR A 348 -30.94 8.65 23.94
C TYR A 348 -30.65 9.29 22.57
N GLY A 349 -30.91 10.59 22.43
CA GLY A 349 -30.63 11.34 21.19
C GLY A 349 -29.16 11.40 20.80
N HIS A 350 -28.24 11.42 21.77
CA HIS A 350 -26.79 11.36 21.51
C HIS A 350 -26.35 9.97 21.03
N LEU A 351 -26.80 8.89 21.68
CA LEU A 351 -26.49 7.51 21.24
C LEU A 351 -27.12 7.18 19.86
N PHE A 352 -28.34 7.67 19.61
CA PHE A 352 -28.98 7.59 18.28
C PHE A 352 -28.13 8.27 17.19
N LYS A 353 -27.62 9.48 17.48
CA LYS A 353 -26.72 10.20 16.58
C LYS A 353 -25.40 9.47 16.34
N VAL A 354 -24.81 8.81 17.33
CA VAL A 354 -23.61 7.98 17.13
C VAL A 354 -23.86 6.91 16.06
N ASN A 355 -24.96 6.17 16.15
CA ASN A 355 -25.29 5.13 15.17
C ASN A 355 -25.50 5.68 13.74
N ILE A 356 -25.94 6.93 13.61
CA ILE A 356 -26.25 7.59 12.35
C ILE A 356 -25.03 8.27 11.71
N ASP A 357 -24.22 8.97 12.51
CA ASP A 357 -23.12 9.82 12.03
C ASP A 357 -21.77 9.12 12.02
N LEU A 358 -21.51 8.13 12.88
CA LEU A 358 -20.25 7.37 12.88
C LEU A 358 -20.00 6.63 11.54
N PRO A 359 -21.00 6.01 10.87
CA PRO A 359 -20.82 5.46 9.53
C PRO A 359 -20.55 6.52 8.45
N ARG A 360 -21.02 7.77 8.63
CA ARG A 360 -20.72 8.88 7.70
C ARG A 360 -19.33 9.45 7.92
N LEU A 361 -18.92 9.64 9.16
CA LEU A 361 -17.56 10.04 9.52
C LEU A 361 -16.55 9.02 8.99
N LEU A 362 -16.84 7.71 9.13
CA LEU A 362 -16.03 6.66 8.53
C LEU A 362 -16.08 6.69 6.99
N LYS A 363 -17.24 6.93 6.37
CA LYS A 363 -17.32 7.10 4.91
C LYS A 363 -16.38 8.21 4.45
N ILE A 364 -16.45 9.40 5.05
CA ILE A 364 -15.56 10.53 4.73
C ILE A 364 -14.09 10.14 4.94
N PHE A 365 -13.77 9.45 6.04
CA PHE A 365 -12.42 8.96 6.33
C PHE A 365 -11.89 7.92 5.33
N CYS A 366 -12.78 7.15 4.69
CA CYS A 366 -12.44 6.17 3.66
C CYS A 366 -12.74 6.63 2.22
N THR A 367 -13.22 7.87 2.04
CA THR A 367 -13.43 8.47 0.71
C THR A 367 -12.07 8.54 0.02
N ARG A 368 -12.00 8.03 -1.21
CA ARG A 368 -10.79 8.13 -2.04
C ARG A 368 -10.63 9.56 -2.49
N ASP A 369 -9.39 10.02 -2.55
CA ASP A 369 -9.02 11.33 -3.08
C ASP A 369 -9.44 11.42 -4.57
N THR A 370 -10.59 12.04 -4.85
CA THR A 370 -11.24 12.08 -6.18
C THR A 370 -10.94 13.34 -6.99
N SER A 371 -10.05 14.19 -6.49
CA SER A 371 -9.72 15.51 -7.02
C SER A 371 -8.22 15.60 -7.29
N SER A 372 -7.85 16.31 -8.35
CA SER A 372 -6.45 16.52 -8.76
C SER A 372 -6.06 17.93 -8.32
N GLU A 373 -5.33 18.06 -7.22
CA GLU A 373 -4.74 19.34 -6.80
C GLU A 373 -3.26 19.33 -7.17
N SER A 374 -2.98 19.79 -8.40
CA SER A 374 -1.62 20.11 -8.85
C SER A 374 -1.26 21.51 -8.34
N GLY A 375 -1.22 21.63 -7.02
CA GLY A 375 -0.85 22.83 -6.28
C GLY A 375 0.62 22.79 -5.90
N THR A 376 1.35 23.88 -6.15
CA THR A 376 2.78 24.01 -5.79
C THR A 376 3.00 24.07 -4.26
N SER A 377 1.93 24.15 -3.47
CA SER A 377 1.93 24.03 -2.00
C SER A 377 2.05 22.56 -1.58
N ASP A 378 1.15 21.74 -2.12
CA ASP A 378 0.97 20.33 -1.84
C ASP A 378 2.25 19.54 -2.15
N GLU A 379 2.90 19.85 -3.27
CA GLU A 379 4.20 19.32 -3.68
C GLU A 379 5.30 19.67 -2.68
N VAL A 380 5.40 20.93 -2.23
CA VAL A 380 6.39 21.38 -1.24
C VAL A 380 6.17 20.73 0.13
N LYS A 381 4.91 20.57 0.56
CA LYS A 381 4.59 19.90 1.83
C LYS A 381 4.84 18.39 1.75
N SER A 382 4.54 17.76 0.61
CA SER A 382 4.86 16.36 0.36
C SER A 382 6.37 16.11 0.36
N GLN A 383 7.15 16.99 -0.28
CA GLN A 383 8.61 16.94 -0.23
C GLN A 383 9.15 17.16 1.19
N ALA A 384 8.55 18.04 1.99
CA ALA A 384 8.90 18.17 3.40
C ALA A 384 8.54 16.92 4.25
N ALA A 385 7.53 16.15 3.86
CA ALA A 385 7.20 14.86 4.47
C ALA A 385 8.20 13.76 4.10
N LEU A 386 8.60 13.70 2.82
CA LEU A 386 9.67 12.81 2.34
C LEU A 386 10.99 13.12 3.07
N GLN A 387 11.41 14.39 3.10
CA GLN A 387 12.64 14.81 3.79
C GLN A 387 12.62 14.50 5.29
N ARG A 388 11.49 14.71 5.98
CA ARG A 388 11.33 14.33 7.41
C ARG A 388 11.45 12.82 7.61
N ASP A 389 10.85 12.04 6.71
CA ASP A 389 10.80 10.58 6.81
C ASP A 389 12.05 9.92 6.16
N ASN A 390 13.09 10.70 5.86
CA ASN A 390 14.35 10.30 5.20
C ASN A 390 14.10 9.52 3.90
N GLN A 391 13.12 9.97 3.11
CA GLN A 391 12.68 9.45 1.81
C GLN A 391 12.32 7.94 1.77
N GLN A 392 12.09 7.36 2.95
CA GLN A 392 11.67 5.98 3.12
C GLN A 392 10.26 5.84 3.71
N CYS A 393 9.69 4.66 3.53
CA CYS A 393 8.53 4.24 4.30
C CYS A 393 8.89 4.12 5.80
N VAL A 394 8.27 4.95 6.65
CA VAL A 394 8.52 4.97 8.12
C VAL A 394 8.24 3.65 8.85
N LEU A 395 7.60 2.68 8.17
CA LEU A 395 7.28 1.36 8.72
C LEU A 395 8.18 0.24 8.17
N THR A 396 8.80 0.41 7.00
CA THR A 396 9.53 -0.68 6.31
C THR A 396 10.97 -0.34 5.93
N GLY A 397 11.37 0.93 5.94
CA GLY A 397 12.65 1.38 5.39
C GLY A 397 12.77 1.23 3.87
N ALA A 398 11.64 1.15 3.16
CA ALA A 398 11.62 0.98 1.71
C ALA A 398 11.71 2.33 0.97
N PRO A 399 12.61 2.46 -0.02
CA PRO A 399 12.75 3.66 -0.84
C PRO A 399 11.58 3.83 -1.81
N HIS A 400 11.41 5.05 -2.33
CA HIS A 400 10.27 5.49 -3.14
C HIS A 400 8.88 5.23 -2.47
N PRO A 401 8.62 5.78 -1.26
CA PRO A 401 7.32 5.74 -0.62
C PRO A 401 6.29 6.66 -1.33
N GLU A 402 5.00 6.44 -1.04
CA GLU A 402 3.94 7.43 -1.29
C GLU A 402 3.74 8.27 -0.01
N VAL A 403 3.63 9.59 -0.15
CA VAL A 403 3.18 10.46 0.95
C VAL A 403 1.69 10.22 1.18
N CYS A 404 1.32 9.88 2.42
CA CYS A 404 -0.03 9.47 2.79
C CYS A 404 -0.66 10.45 3.76
N HIS A 405 -1.84 10.95 3.44
CA HIS A 405 -2.67 11.70 4.39
C HIS A 405 -3.20 10.77 5.51
N ILE A 406 -3.01 11.15 6.78
CA ILE A 406 -3.45 10.39 7.96
C ILE A 406 -4.98 10.44 8.09
N PHE A 407 -5.56 11.60 7.79
CA PHE A 407 -7.00 11.84 7.57
C PHE A 407 -7.18 12.41 6.16
N PRO A 408 -8.08 11.88 5.31
CA PRO A 408 -8.01 12.10 3.86
C PRO A 408 -8.26 13.55 3.45
N PHE A 409 -7.56 13.99 2.40
CA PHE A 409 -7.74 15.32 1.82
C PHE A 409 -9.16 15.53 1.27
N ALA A 410 -9.79 14.47 0.74
CA ALA A 410 -11.20 14.49 0.32
C ALA A 410 -12.18 14.95 1.42
N SER A 411 -11.82 14.89 2.71
CA SER A 411 -12.64 15.43 3.80
C SER A 411 -12.89 16.93 3.72
N LEU A 412 -12.06 17.68 2.97
CA LEU A 412 -12.20 19.12 2.78
C LEU A 412 -13.49 19.52 2.08
N GLU A 413 -14.03 18.66 1.20
CA GLU A 413 -15.33 18.83 0.54
C GLU A 413 -16.50 18.71 1.54
N TYR A 414 -16.27 18.06 2.69
CA TYR A 414 -17.29 17.75 3.70
C TYR A 414 -17.22 18.62 4.96
N ARG A 415 -16.29 19.59 5.07
CA ARG A 415 -16.05 20.45 6.26
C ARG A 415 -17.33 20.87 7.00
N ALA A 416 -18.33 21.37 6.28
CA ALA A 416 -19.60 21.86 6.83
C ALA A 416 -20.48 20.78 7.49
N LYS A 417 -20.40 19.52 7.04
CA LYS A 417 -21.08 18.37 7.67
C LYS A 417 -20.19 17.71 8.74
N LEU A 418 -18.88 17.66 8.50
CA LEU A 418 -17.88 16.99 9.33
C LEU A 418 -17.90 17.44 10.80
N GLY A 419 -17.99 18.75 11.06
CA GLY A 419 -18.06 19.28 12.43
C GLY A 419 -19.28 18.80 13.22
N SER A 420 -20.43 18.63 12.56
CA SER A 420 -21.65 18.06 13.17
C SER A 420 -21.47 16.58 13.51
N PHE A 421 -20.83 15.82 12.61
CA PHE A 421 -20.56 14.39 12.83
C PHE A 421 -19.54 14.16 13.96
N LEU A 422 -18.51 15.00 14.06
CA LEU A 422 -17.55 14.99 15.17
C LEU A 422 -18.25 15.34 16.50
N LEU A 423 -19.11 16.36 16.53
CA LEU A 423 -19.88 16.74 17.72
C LEU A 423 -20.80 15.61 18.21
N SER A 424 -21.39 14.82 17.30
CA SER A 424 -22.13 13.59 17.65
C SER A 424 -21.28 12.53 18.37
N MET A 425 -19.93 12.59 18.29
CA MET A 425 -19.01 11.67 18.96
C MET A 425 -18.54 12.15 20.35
N GLU A 426 -19.03 13.28 20.86
CA GLU A 426 -18.70 13.82 22.20
C GLU A 426 -18.80 12.75 23.31
N ILE A 427 -19.82 11.88 23.22
CA ILE A 427 -20.10 10.80 24.17
C ILE A 427 -19.06 9.66 24.14
N LEU A 428 -18.33 9.49 23.03
CA LEU A 428 -17.29 8.45 22.87
C LEU A 428 -15.93 8.97 23.32
N TRP A 429 -15.54 10.12 22.78
CA TRP A 429 -14.17 10.64 22.83
C TRP A 429 -13.97 11.73 23.90
N GLY A 430 -15.05 12.33 24.40
CA GLY A 430 -15.02 13.48 25.30
C GLY A 430 -15.01 14.81 24.54
N ARG A 431 -15.61 15.84 25.16
CA ARG A 431 -15.76 17.18 24.60
C ARG A 431 -14.45 17.79 24.14
N ASP A 432 -13.49 17.90 25.05
CA ASP A 432 -12.22 18.61 24.82
C ASP A 432 -11.48 18.08 23.57
N ARG A 433 -11.45 16.75 23.39
CA ARG A 433 -10.87 16.11 22.20
C ARG A 433 -11.71 16.35 20.94
N VAL A 434 -13.03 16.36 21.04
CA VAL A 434 -13.92 16.62 19.90
C VAL A 434 -13.81 18.08 19.45
N ASP A 435 -13.72 19.03 20.37
CA ASP A 435 -13.55 20.46 20.06
C ASP A 435 -12.19 20.71 19.36
N GLU A 436 -11.10 20.11 19.85
CA GLU A 436 -9.79 20.10 19.17
C GLU A 436 -9.85 19.49 17.76
N LEU A 437 -10.51 18.34 17.59
CA LEU A 437 -10.68 17.71 16.27
C LEU A 437 -11.53 18.58 15.31
N ILE A 438 -12.54 19.29 15.82
CA ILE A 438 -13.36 20.23 15.03
C ILE A 438 -12.50 21.42 14.58
N ILE A 439 -11.63 21.96 15.43
CA ILE A 439 -10.67 23.00 15.06
C ILE A 439 -9.73 22.46 13.98
N LYS A 440 -9.04 21.35 14.25
CA LYS A 440 -8.03 20.74 13.36
C LYS A 440 -8.57 20.29 12.00
N LEU A 441 -9.85 19.94 11.88
CA LEU A 441 -10.42 19.40 10.63
C LEU A 441 -11.38 20.36 9.90
N THR A 442 -11.96 21.37 10.58
CA THR A 442 -13.00 22.23 9.95
C THR A 442 -12.71 23.74 10.02
N SER A 443 -11.73 24.19 10.82
CA SER A 443 -11.41 25.61 10.96
C SER A 443 -10.90 26.21 9.64
N PRO A 444 -11.53 27.26 9.08
CA PRO A 444 -11.07 27.88 7.84
C PRO A 444 -9.71 28.60 7.97
N TYR A 445 -9.18 28.74 9.19
CA TYR A 445 -7.91 29.41 9.48
C TYR A 445 -6.83 28.50 10.10
N HIS A 446 -7.22 27.31 10.60
CA HIS A 446 -6.34 26.44 11.42
C HIS A 446 -6.58 24.93 11.17
N ASN A 447 -7.10 24.54 10.00
CA ASN A 447 -7.28 23.12 9.67
C ASN A 447 -6.00 22.53 9.08
N ILE A 448 -5.57 21.40 9.62
CA ILE A 448 -4.26 20.78 9.33
C ILE A 448 -4.34 19.65 8.29
N VAL A 449 -5.46 19.53 7.57
CA VAL A 449 -5.69 18.41 6.63
C VAL A 449 -4.73 18.45 5.44
N ASP A 450 -4.33 19.64 5.00
CA ASP A 450 -3.30 19.88 3.99
C ASP A 450 -1.90 20.07 4.62
N ASP A 451 -1.73 20.00 5.94
CA ASP A 451 -0.44 20.26 6.57
C ASP A 451 0.44 19.01 6.73
N LEU A 452 1.75 19.23 6.82
CA LEU A 452 2.79 18.22 7.02
C LEU A 452 2.52 17.31 8.25
N SER A 453 1.85 17.84 9.28
CA SER A 453 1.41 17.08 10.45
C SER A 453 0.26 16.11 10.16
N ASN A 454 -0.39 16.18 9.00
CA ASN A 454 -1.33 15.18 8.48
C ASN A 454 -0.70 14.26 7.42
N MET A 455 0.61 14.32 7.19
CA MET A 455 1.31 13.54 6.16
C MET A 455 2.30 12.53 6.76
N VAL A 456 2.38 11.33 6.20
CA VAL A 456 3.38 10.29 6.55
C VAL A 456 3.76 9.44 5.34
N SER A 457 5.06 9.16 5.17
CA SER A 457 5.61 8.41 4.04
C SER A 457 5.46 6.90 4.24
N LEU A 458 4.71 6.22 3.37
CA LEU A 458 4.50 4.78 3.40
C LEU A 458 4.74 4.15 2.04
N ASN A 459 5.29 2.95 1.97
CA ASN A 459 5.42 2.25 0.69
C ASN A 459 4.03 1.86 0.14
N GLN A 460 3.95 1.64 -1.17
CA GLN A 460 2.69 1.41 -1.88
C GLN A 460 1.91 0.24 -1.30
N GLN A 461 2.60 -0.78 -0.79
CA GLN A 461 1.95 -1.92 -0.15
C GLN A 461 1.27 -1.54 1.18
N MET A 462 1.96 -0.81 2.05
CA MET A 462 1.43 -0.39 3.35
C MET A 462 0.36 0.71 3.18
N HIS A 463 0.54 1.71 2.31
CA HIS A 463 -0.49 2.70 2.01
C HIS A 463 -1.79 2.04 1.50
N SER A 464 -1.67 1.11 0.55
CA SER A 464 -2.79 0.33 0.00
C SER A 464 -3.50 -0.52 1.07
N TRP A 465 -2.77 -1.02 2.08
CA TRP A 465 -3.34 -1.76 3.20
C TRP A 465 -3.94 -0.87 4.30
N TRP A 466 -3.38 0.32 4.54
CA TRP A 466 -3.90 1.31 5.50
C TRP A 466 -5.27 1.83 5.02
N LYS A 467 -5.38 2.17 3.73
CA LYS A 467 -6.65 2.53 3.05
C LYS A 467 -7.69 1.38 3.00
N ARG A 468 -7.33 0.16 3.41
CA ARG A 468 -8.24 -1.00 3.60
C ARG A 468 -8.49 -1.34 5.07
N GLY A 469 -7.99 -0.54 6.01
CA GLY A 469 -8.12 -0.77 7.44
C GLY A 469 -7.35 -1.99 7.96
N TYR A 470 -6.34 -2.46 7.23
CA TYR A 470 -5.65 -3.72 7.57
C TYR A 470 -4.65 -3.59 8.71
N PHE A 471 -4.14 -2.38 8.96
CA PHE A 471 -3.45 -2.00 10.18
C PHE A 471 -3.87 -0.58 10.58
N ALA A 472 -3.45 -0.13 11.76
CA ALA A 472 -3.55 1.24 12.22
C ALA A 472 -2.36 1.62 13.10
N LEU A 473 -2.12 2.92 13.27
CA LEU A 473 -1.01 3.47 14.04
C LEU A 473 -1.56 4.12 15.34
N GLU A 474 -1.23 3.54 16.49
CA GLU A 474 -1.56 4.08 17.81
C GLU A 474 -0.42 5.01 18.28
N PRO A 475 -0.67 6.31 18.57
CA PRO A 475 0.38 7.19 19.09
C PRO A 475 0.68 6.87 20.57
N VAL A 476 1.95 6.55 20.86
CA VAL A 476 2.44 6.08 22.15
C VAL A 476 3.00 7.25 22.96
N GLY A 477 2.10 7.96 23.63
CA GLY A 477 2.43 9.20 24.36
C GLY A 477 2.40 10.43 23.46
N LYS A 478 2.56 11.61 24.08
CA LYS A 478 2.70 12.88 23.34
C LYS A 478 4.10 12.98 22.71
N PRO A 479 4.31 13.84 21.71
CA PRO A 479 5.65 14.10 21.19
C PRO A 479 6.63 14.52 22.28
N GLU A 480 7.84 13.97 22.22
CA GLU A 480 8.92 14.16 23.20
C GLU A 480 10.09 14.91 22.54
N ARG A 481 10.69 15.87 23.25
CA ARG A 481 11.86 16.64 22.79
C ARG A 481 13.13 16.12 23.47
N THR A 482 14.17 15.89 22.68
CA THR A 482 15.46 15.37 23.16
C THR A 482 16.49 16.49 23.26
N ASP A 483 16.63 17.05 24.47
CA ASP A 483 17.68 18.02 24.78
C ASP A 483 19.00 17.27 24.98
N GLN A 484 19.86 17.22 23.95
CA GLN A 484 21.17 16.56 24.03
C GLN A 484 22.11 17.30 25.01
N GLN A 485 22.09 16.90 26.29
CA GLN A 485 23.17 17.22 27.22
C GLN A 485 24.39 16.33 26.91
N PRO A 486 25.61 16.90 26.79
CA PRO A 486 26.82 16.12 26.63
C PRO A 486 27.12 15.33 27.92
N ASP A 487 27.42 14.04 27.78
CA ASP A 487 27.69 13.14 28.90
C ASP A 487 28.78 13.68 29.84
N GLN A 488 28.44 13.85 31.12
CA GLN A 488 29.44 13.95 32.18
C GLN A 488 29.97 12.56 32.52
N LEU A 489 30.83 12.04 31.63
CA LEU A 489 31.71 10.92 31.96
C LEU A 489 32.57 11.32 33.16
N SER A 490 32.36 10.61 34.28
CA SER A 490 32.94 10.93 35.58
C SER A 490 34.32 10.29 35.73
N ASP A 491 35.33 10.95 35.16
CA ASP A 491 36.72 10.54 35.34
C ASP A 491 37.31 11.08 36.64
N GLN A 492 38.09 10.26 37.35
CA GLN A 492 38.66 10.61 38.65
C GLN A 492 40.15 10.99 38.53
N MET A 493 40.52 12.08 39.19
CA MET A 493 41.89 12.48 39.54
C MET A 493 42.87 12.71 38.37
N SER A 494 43.24 13.97 38.15
CA SER A 494 44.48 14.50 38.76
C SER A 494 44.70 16.00 38.46
N ASP A 495 45.31 16.71 39.41
CA ASP A 495 45.73 18.09 39.21
C ASP A 495 46.98 18.18 38.31
N THR A 496 46.96 19.09 37.34
CA THR A 496 48.17 19.86 36.99
C THR A 496 47.82 21.16 36.28
N SER A 497 48.51 22.24 36.63
CA SER A 497 48.22 23.59 36.15
C SER A 497 49.03 23.98 34.91
N SER A 498 48.38 24.51 33.87
CA SER A 498 49.03 25.37 32.87
C SER A 498 48.05 26.38 32.26
N THR A 499 48.57 27.48 31.72
CA THR A 499 47.82 28.71 31.47
C THR A 499 47.46 28.96 29.99
N ALA A 500 46.27 29.55 29.80
CA ALA A 500 45.93 30.52 28.74
C ALA A 500 46.02 30.10 27.25
N SER A 501 44.86 30.13 26.59
CA SER A 501 44.64 31.08 25.48
C SER A 501 43.13 31.27 25.24
N GLY A 502 42.71 32.47 24.85
CA GLY A 502 41.30 32.75 24.55
C GLY A 502 40.98 32.46 23.08
N ALA A 503 40.06 31.54 22.84
CA ALA A 503 39.41 31.36 21.54
C ALA A 503 37.89 31.24 21.78
N SER A 504 37.10 32.11 21.16
CA SER A 504 35.64 32.03 21.23
C SER A 504 35.16 30.87 20.37
N SER A 505 34.82 29.74 21.00
CA SER A 505 34.09 28.66 20.32
C SER A 505 32.82 29.24 19.68
N PRO A 506 32.50 28.91 18.41
CA PRO A 506 31.20 29.25 17.86
C PRO A 506 30.12 28.56 18.69
N ASN A 507 28.99 29.24 18.92
CA ASN A 507 27.83 28.62 19.55
C ASN A 507 27.41 27.40 18.71
N LYS A 508 27.68 26.20 19.21
CA LYS A 508 27.05 24.99 18.70
C LYS A 508 25.55 25.14 18.95
N VAL A 509 24.80 25.40 17.89
CA VAL A 509 23.34 25.39 17.93
C VAL A 509 22.94 23.97 18.36
N VAL A 510 22.34 23.85 19.54
CA VAL A 510 21.69 22.60 19.95
C VAL A 510 20.47 22.47 19.05
N GLN A 511 20.54 21.54 18.11
CA GLN A 511 19.48 21.30 17.16
C GLN A 511 18.38 20.52 17.88
N GLU A 512 17.25 21.18 18.16
CA GLU A 512 16.16 20.57 18.94
C GLU A 512 15.51 19.42 18.17
N GLU A 513 15.78 18.17 18.57
CA GLU A 513 15.14 17.00 17.97
C GLU A 513 13.85 16.65 18.72
N TRP A 514 12.73 16.73 18.00
CA TRP A 514 11.42 16.29 18.43
C TRP A 514 11.13 14.89 17.87
N SER A 515 10.38 14.08 18.63
CA SER A 515 10.02 12.71 18.24
C SER A 515 8.57 12.38 18.56
N ILE A 516 7.93 11.54 17.73
CA ILE A 516 6.66 10.86 18.05
C ILE A 516 6.80 9.35 17.83
N ARG A 517 6.26 8.57 18.76
CA ARG A 517 6.30 7.10 18.74
C ARG A 517 4.96 6.52 18.31
N LEU A 518 4.94 5.67 17.28
CA LEU A 518 3.73 5.09 16.69
C LEU A 518 3.77 3.56 16.80
N ARG A 519 2.79 2.96 17.47
CA ARG A 519 2.64 1.51 17.58
C ARG A 519 1.74 0.98 16.47
N LEU A 520 2.25 0.09 15.63
CA LEU A 520 1.46 -0.56 14.60
C LEU A 520 0.64 -1.72 15.17
N HIS A 521 -0.64 -1.79 14.81
CA HIS A 521 -1.49 -2.94 15.10
C HIS A 521 -2.15 -3.49 13.84
N TRP A 522 -2.03 -4.80 13.62
CA TRP A 522 -2.68 -5.52 12.52
C TRP A 522 -4.14 -5.81 12.88
N LEU A 523 -5.09 -5.27 12.10
CA LEU A 523 -6.51 -5.27 12.44
C LEU A 523 -7.29 -6.39 11.76
N ARG A 524 -7.88 -7.28 12.58
CA ARG A 524 -8.70 -8.41 12.14
C ARG A 524 -10.14 -7.95 11.90
N SER A 525 -10.75 -8.42 10.81
CA SER A 525 -12.19 -8.25 10.56
C SER A 525 -13.02 -9.28 11.33
N THR A 526 -14.21 -8.87 11.76
CA THR A 526 -15.25 -9.78 12.23
C THR A 526 -16.15 -10.28 11.09
N ASN A 527 -16.98 -11.27 11.37
CA ASN A 527 -18.06 -11.74 10.48
C ASN A 527 -19.35 -10.88 10.57
N ILE A 528 -19.26 -9.65 11.07
CA ILE A 528 -20.39 -8.72 11.13
C ILE A 528 -20.57 -8.06 9.74
N PRO A 529 -21.77 -8.04 9.13
CA PRO A 529 -21.92 -7.59 7.75
C PRO A 529 -21.63 -6.11 7.46
N ASN A 530 -21.90 -5.21 8.42
CA ASN A 530 -21.67 -3.75 8.32
C ASN A 530 -22.00 -3.04 9.64
N LEU A 531 -21.67 -1.74 9.74
CA LEU A 531 -21.92 -0.91 10.93
C LEU A 531 -23.38 -0.82 11.40
N LYS A 532 -24.37 -0.97 10.50
CA LYS A 532 -25.80 -0.90 10.85
C LYS A 532 -26.38 -2.25 11.29
N SER A 533 -25.60 -3.33 11.25
CA SER A 533 -26.06 -4.66 11.65
C SER A 533 -26.33 -4.71 13.15
N LEU A 534 -27.44 -5.31 13.57
CA LEU A 534 -27.73 -5.50 15.00
C LEU A 534 -26.80 -6.56 15.61
N VAL A 535 -26.28 -6.26 16.80
CA VAL A 535 -25.30 -7.06 17.55
C VAL A 535 -25.68 -7.03 19.02
N ASN A 536 -25.93 -8.19 19.65
CA ASN A 536 -26.07 -8.26 21.10
C ASN A 536 -24.71 -7.92 21.75
N PHE A 537 -24.65 -6.88 22.58
CA PHE A 537 -23.37 -6.37 23.09
C PHE A 537 -22.63 -7.34 24.04
N SER A 538 -23.32 -8.37 24.56
CA SER A 538 -22.72 -9.48 25.31
C SER A 538 -21.78 -10.36 24.45
N THR A 539 -21.81 -10.17 23.13
CA THR A 539 -20.90 -10.83 22.19
C THR A 539 -19.45 -10.44 22.47
N ASN A 540 -18.61 -11.43 22.79
CA ASN A 540 -17.17 -11.26 22.83
C ASN A 540 -16.62 -11.06 21.40
N PRO A 541 -15.93 -9.95 21.06
CA PRO A 541 -15.41 -9.71 19.70
C PRO A 541 -14.45 -10.80 19.21
N ILE A 542 -13.73 -11.47 20.11
CA ILE A 542 -12.78 -12.54 19.78
C ILE A 542 -13.50 -13.72 19.10
N SER A 543 -14.75 -14.03 19.48
CA SER A 543 -15.55 -15.10 18.86
C SER A 543 -16.19 -14.70 17.52
N LYS A 544 -16.06 -13.43 17.11
CA LYS A 544 -16.58 -12.91 15.84
C LYS A 544 -15.49 -12.72 14.78
N PHE A 545 -14.21 -12.71 15.14
CA PHE A 545 -13.12 -12.63 14.14
C PHE A 545 -13.08 -13.85 13.22
N LEU A 546 -12.73 -13.63 11.95
CA LEU A 546 -12.57 -14.72 10.97
C LEU A 546 -11.39 -15.65 11.34
N THR A 547 -11.61 -16.96 11.29
CA THR A 547 -10.63 -18.01 11.65
C THR A 547 -10.61 -19.15 10.62
N PRO A 548 -9.45 -19.52 10.03
CA PRO A 548 -8.18 -18.78 10.11
C PRO A 548 -8.36 -17.33 9.63
N ASP A 549 -7.46 -16.44 10.03
CA ASP A 549 -7.44 -15.09 9.48
C ASP A 549 -6.92 -15.20 8.04
N PRO A 550 -7.78 -15.10 7.01
CA PRO A 550 -7.38 -15.44 5.65
C PRO A 550 -6.47 -14.36 5.06
N GLU A 551 -6.50 -13.16 5.65
CA GLU A 551 -5.72 -12.03 5.18
C GLU A 551 -4.34 -11.99 5.85
N ARG A 552 -4.16 -12.53 7.07
CA ARG A 552 -2.91 -12.37 7.85
C ARG A 552 -1.68 -13.02 7.22
N SER A 553 -1.74 -14.28 6.79
CA SER A 553 -0.56 -14.96 6.22
C SER A 553 -0.09 -14.29 4.93
N ALA A 554 -1.02 -13.75 4.14
CA ALA A 554 -0.74 -13.02 2.90
C ALA A 554 -0.47 -11.51 3.13
N LYS A 555 -0.26 -11.09 4.39
CA LYS A 555 0.10 -9.72 4.82
C LYS A 555 1.47 -9.62 5.51
N ALA A 556 2.29 -10.67 5.49
CA ALA A 556 3.64 -10.59 6.03
C ALA A 556 4.51 -9.64 5.17
N VAL A 557 4.70 -8.41 5.66
CA VAL A 557 5.69 -7.45 5.17
C VAL A 557 6.88 -7.44 6.13
N MET A 558 8.07 -7.32 5.57
CA MET A 558 9.31 -7.21 6.31
C MET A 558 9.73 -5.75 6.43
N ASP A 559 10.22 -5.37 7.60
CA ASP A 559 11.12 -4.25 7.79
C ASP A 559 12.46 -4.62 7.12
N GLN A 560 12.86 -3.83 6.12
CA GLN A 560 14.05 -4.08 5.30
C GLN A 560 15.34 -3.69 6.02
N LEU A 561 15.27 -2.85 7.06
CA LEU A 561 16.41 -2.40 7.85
C LEU A 561 16.77 -3.44 8.92
N THR A 562 15.77 -3.96 9.63
CA THR A 562 15.96 -4.95 10.71
C THR A 562 15.79 -6.41 10.25
N TRP A 563 15.37 -6.62 9.00
CA TRP A 563 15.19 -7.92 8.33
C TRP A 563 14.19 -8.84 9.03
N ARG A 564 13.12 -8.27 9.58
CA ARG A 564 12.13 -8.96 10.40
C ARG A 564 10.71 -8.70 9.89
N PRO A 565 9.77 -9.63 10.07
CA PRO A 565 8.36 -9.35 9.83
C PRO A 565 7.91 -8.18 10.72
N ILE A 566 7.06 -7.30 10.20
CA ILE A 566 6.46 -6.24 11.01
C ILE A 566 5.47 -6.87 12.01
N GLU A 567 5.83 -6.90 13.29
CA GLU A 567 5.03 -7.53 14.32
C GLU A 567 3.91 -6.62 14.84
N ASN A 568 2.79 -7.21 15.29
CA ASN A 568 1.73 -6.45 15.94
C ASN A 568 2.23 -5.92 17.28
N GLY A 569 2.23 -4.61 17.47
CA GLY A 569 2.76 -3.94 18.66
C GLY A 569 4.17 -3.39 18.47
N GLN A 570 4.79 -3.56 17.29
CA GLN A 570 6.04 -2.90 16.94
C GLN A 570 5.86 -1.38 16.98
N VAL A 571 6.81 -0.69 17.62
CA VAL A 571 6.83 0.78 17.75
C VAL A 571 7.86 1.34 16.79
N PHE A 572 7.43 2.30 15.99
CA PHE A 572 8.23 3.11 15.09
C PHE A 572 8.38 4.51 15.68
N THR A 573 9.46 5.22 15.36
CA THR A 573 9.68 6.59 15.81
C THR A 573 9.91 7.47 14.59
N ILE A 574 9.18 8.58 14.50
CA ILE A 574 9.40 9.63 13.50
C ILE A 574 10.00 10.81 14.25
N THR A 575 11.13 11.35 13.77
CA THR A 575 11.78 12.53 14.35
C THR A 575 11.70 13.73 13.42
N ALA A 576 11.91 14.93 13.96
CA ALA A 576 11.96 16.18 13.22
C ALA A 576 12.72 17.26 14.00
N ASP A 577 13.19 18.29 13.31
CA ASP A 577 13.76 19.53 13.86
C ASP A 577 12.71 20.47 14.50
N SER A 578 11.43 20.11 14.46
CA SER A 578 10.33 20.94 14.99
C SER A 578 9.06 20.12 15.22
N TYR A 579 8.39 20.37 16.35
CA TYR A 579 7.10 19.78 16.73
C TYR A 579 6.07 19.81 15.57
N TYR A 580 5.96 20.93 14.85
CA TYR A 580 4.96 21.13 13.80
C TYR A 580 5.18 20.31 12.53
N LYS A 581 6.36 19.70 12.36
CA LYS A 581 6.62 18.76 11.26
C LYS A 581 6.21 17.33 11.61
N LEU A 582 6.04 16.99 12.89
CA LEU A 582 5.64 15.64 13.30
C LEU A 582 4.16 15.38 12.97
N PRO A 583 3.79 14.12 12.66
CA PRO A 583 2.40 13.68 12.62
C PRO A 583 1.59 14.07 13.86
N ASP A 584 0.40 14.67 13.67
CA ASP A 584 -0.43 15.18 14.76
C ASP A 584 -1.04 14.05 15.60
N TYR A 585 -0.84 14.15 16.91
CA TYR A 585 -1.26 13.16 17.89
C TYR A 585 -2.77 12.88 17.87
N ASP A 586 -3.62 13.90 17.74
CA ASP A 586 -5.07 13.73 17.83
C ASP A 586 -5.66 13.18 16.53
N ILE A 587 -5.07 13.55 15.39
CA ILE A 587 -5.43 12.96 14.08
C ILE A 587 -5.00 11.49 14.00
N LEU A 588 -3.81 11.14 14.47
CA LEU A 588 -3.39 9.74 14.62
C LEU A 588 -4.31 8.96 15.57
N LEU A 589 -4.72 9.56 16.69
CA LEU A 589 -5.65 8.93 17.62
C LEU A 589 -7.06 8.77 17.04
N LEU A 590 -7.51 9.71 16.18
CA LEU A 590 -8.77 9.60 15.43
C LEU A 590 -8.69 8.50 14.36
N GLN A 591 -7.60 8.44 13.59
CA GLN A 591 -7.28 7.36 12.66
C GLN A 591 -7.38 6.01 13.39
N TRP A 592 -6.70 5.88 14.54
CA TRP A 592 -6.67 4.68 15.38
C TRP A 592 -8.05 4.22 15.82
N ASP A 593 -8.91 5.14 16.24
CA ASP A 593 -10.28 4.84 16.62
C ASP A 593 -11.13 4.39 15.43
N LEU A 594 -11.11 5.14 14.31
CA LEU A 594 -11.95 4.86 13.15
C LEU A 594 -11.62 3.52 12.49
N LEU A 595 -10.33 3.20 12.27
CA LEU A 595 -9.95 1.91 11.67
C LEU A 595 -10.27 0.72 12.58
N ARG A 596 -10.10 0.86 13.91
CA ARG A 596 -10.51 -0.19 14.87
C ARG A 596 -12.02 -0.42 14.83
N ILE A 597 -12.81 0.65 14.88
CA ILE A 597 -14.28 0.60 14.83
C ILE A 597 -14.74 -0.10 13.54
N TRP A 598 -14.20 0.31 12.39
CA TRP A 598 -14.55 -0.25 11.09
C TRP A 598 -14.32 -1.77 11.01
N ARG A 599 -13.15 -2.24 11.45
CA ARG A 599 -12.76 -3.66 11.37
C ARG A 599 -13.47 -4.52 12.41
N LEU A 600 -13.74 -3.98 13.60
CA LEU A 600 -14.64 -4.62 14.56
C LEU A 600 -16.07 -4.77 14.01
N ALA A 601 -16.54 -3.81 13.20
CA ALA A 601 -17.80 -3.91 12.45
C ALA A 601 -17.67 -4.60 11.06
N GLY A 602 -16.62 -5.41 10.87
CA GLY A 602 -16.44 -6.31 9.72
C GLY A 602 -15.60 -5.77 8.56
N GLY A 603 -15.36 -4.46 8.47
CA GLY A 603 -14.61 -3.86 7.36
C GLY A 603 -15.41 -3.64 6.07
N ALA A 604 -16.76 -3.56 6.15
CA ALA A 604 -17.64 -3.37 5.00
C ALA A 604 -17.39 -2.06 4.23
N ASP A 605 -17.65 -2.06 2.90
CA ASP A 605 -17.38 -0.90 2.02
C ASP A 605 -18.13 0.37 2.49
N PRO A 606 -17.42 1.43 2.93
CA PRO A 606 -18.05 2.65 3.43
C PRO A 606 -18.86 3.43 2.40
N ALA A 607 -18.71 3.14 1.10
CA ALA A 607 -19.58 3.69 0.06
C ALA A 607 -21.07 3.34 0.25
N MET A 608 -21.39 2.29 1.01
CA MET A 608 -22.78 1.87 1.30
C MET A 608 -23.55 2.84 2.22
N TYR A 609 -22.91 3.85 2.80
CA TYR A 609 -23.55 4.80 3.73
C TYR A 609 -23.99 6.08 3.00
N ALA A 610 -25.20 6.56 3.31
CA ALA A 610 -25.79 7.73 2.67
C ALA A 610 -25.35 9.06 3.32
N ASP A 611 -25.08 10.07 2.50
CA ASP A 611 -24.52 11.37 2.90
C ASP A 611 -25.53 12.32 3.55
N ASP A 612 -26.79 11.89 3.68
CA ASP A 612 -27.89 12.67 4.27
C ASP A 612 -28.69 11.83 5.30
N PRO A 613 -29.19 12.41 6.40
CA PRO A 613 -30.19 11.78 7.27
C PRO A 613 -31.59 11.72 6.67
N HIS A 614 -31.90 12.58 5.70
CA HIS A 614 -33.16 12.56 4.98
C HIS A 614 -32.89 12.14 3.53
N GLY A 615 -33.01 10.84 3.27
CA GLY A 615 -33.07 10.36 1.90
C GLY A 615 -34.24 11.03 1.15
N SER A 616 -34.08 11.21 -0.16
CA SER A 616 -35.18 11.62 -1.06
C SER A 616 -36.25 10.53 -1.08
N GLY A 617 -37.15 10.59 -0.10
CA GLY A 617 -38.15 9.57 0.13
C GLY A 617 -39.32 9.71 -0.83
N ASP A 618 -39.28 8.95 -1.92
CA ASP A 618 -40.41 8.68 -2.82
C ASP A 618 -40.76 7.18 -2.85
N ASP A 619 -40.39 6.43 -1.80
CA ASP A 619 -40.55 4.96 -1.75
C ASP A 619 -41.16 4.44 -0.44
N TRP A 620 -42.16 5.16 0.08
CA TRP A 620 -43.07 4.70 1.15
C TRP A 620 -44.47 4.38 0.60
N ARG A 621 -44.54 3.75 -0.59
CA ARG A 621 -45.78 3.31 -1.25
C ARG A 621 -45.66 1.94 -1.96
N GLN A 622 -45.13 0.91 -1.29
CA GLN A 622 -45.38 -0.50 -1.66
C GLN A 622 -44.99 -1.51 -0.56
N ALA A 623 -45.76 -1.54 0.54
CA ALA A 623 -45.93 -2.68 1.44
C ALA A 623 -47.25 -2.52 2.21
#